data_AF-A0AAV1L607-F1
#
_entry.id   AF-A0AAV1L607-F1
#
_cell.length_a   1.000
_cell.length_b   1.000
_cell.length_c   1.000
_cell.angle_alpha   90.00
_cell.angle_beta   90.00
_cell.angle_gamma   90.00
#
_symmetry.space_group_name_H-M   'P 1'
#
loop_
_entity.id
_entity.type
_entity.pdbx_description
1 polymer ?
#
loop_
_entity_poly.entity_id
_entity_poly.type
_entity_poly.pdbx_seq_one_letter_code
_entity_poly.pdbx_strand_id
1 'polypeptide(L)'
;MAEEFVNQLLSEEAHETPSDTKKIDELTPELPEWFNEDKFNQARRFYWHNCYGLTSAMLLGMVNVLAVPSILRILVGARRSDDVYPAFKRYVSTFLHAISWFESDLKPGSWSWESLLKVRRRHIRMTLAAKVKGQGLISQRDLVLTQFGFVGLTVLKPDKFGIQTLEDGDWEAYNQFWRVIGFMIGIKERYNICQRTIEETRQVCRLIVQRVYTPCLNDPPEYFEYMARIMLEGVSSSNPTVDTPSLLYWTKYLTDVPGYVYTEDERKEFQSLLRKKLNGSSDEIG
;
A
#
# COMPACT_ATOMS: atom_id res chain seq x y z
N MET A 1 -17.46 11.98 -7.87
CA MET A 1 -17.49 10.66 -7.20
C MET A 1 -16.14 10.31 -6.56
N ALA A 2 -15.05 10.10 -7.31
CA ALA A 2 -13.72 9.79 -6.72
C ALA A 2 -13.21 10.88 -5.76
N GLU A 3 -13.40 12.16 -6.13
CA GLU A 3 -13.08 13.32 -5.29
C GLU A 3 -13.77 13.30 -3.93
N GLU A 4 -15.09 13.11 -3.94
CA GLU A 4 -15.92 13.04 -2.73
C GLU A 4 -15.54 11.84 -1.87
N PHE A 5 -15.28 10.68 -2.49
CA PHE A 5 -14.78 9.49 -1.80
C PHE A 5 -13.45 9.78 -1.10
N VAL A 6 -12.49 10.41 -1.78
CA VAL A 6 -11.18 10.73 -1.19
C VAL A 6 -11.32 11.79 -0.08
N ASN A 7 -12.21 12.76 -0.22
CA ASN A 7 -12.50 13.72 0.85
C ASN A 7 -13.06 13.02 2.10
N GLN A 8 -13.95 12.05 1.91
CA GLN A 8 -14.46 11.22 3.00
C GLN A 8 -13.36 10.35 3.63
N LEU A 9 -12.50 9.74 2.82
CA LEU A 9 -11.36 8.92 3.28
C LEU A 9 -10.33 9.75 4.07
N LEU A 10 -10.09 11.00 3.66
CA LEU A 10 -9.12 11.89 4.30
C LEU A 10 -9.71 12.75 5.42
N SER A 11 -10.99 12.57 5.73
CA SER A 11 -11.67 13.27 6.83
C SER A 11 -11.11 12.90 8.21
N GLU A 12 -11.35 13.78 9.19
CA GLU A 12 -11.06 13.49 10.61
C GLU A 12 -11.83 12.25 11.09
N GLU A 13 -13.08 12.04 10.66
CA GLU A 13 -13.85 10.84 11.02
C GLU A 13 -13.10 9.56 10.64
N ALA A 14 -12.54 9.49 9.43
CA ALA A 14 -11.79 8.32 8.96
C ALA A 14 -10.46 8.14 9.72
N HIS A 15 -9.85 9.24 10.16
CA HIS A 15 -8.62 9.25 10.94
C HIS A 15 -8.82 8.83 12.41
N GLU A 16 -9.96 9.18 13.00
CA GLU A 16 -10.28 8.86 14.39
C GLU A 16 -11.00 7.51 14.53
N THR A 17 -11.65 7.03 13.47
CA THR A 17 -12.33 5.72 13.49
C THR A 17 -11.29 4.60 13.60
N PRO A 18 -11.37 3.73 14.64
CA PRO A 18 -10.47 2.60 14.79
C PRO A 18 -10.55 1.60 13.62
N SER A 19 -9.46 0.87 13.40
CA SER A 19 -9.39 -0.27 12.47
C SER A 19 -10.48 -1.31 12.72
N ASP A 20 -10.84 -1.52 13.99
CA ASP A 20 -11.99 -2.31 14.39
C ASP A 20 -12.47 -1.87 15.79
N THR A 21 -13.73 -2.16 16.09
CA THR A 21 -14.35 -1.93 17.41
C THR A 21 -14.71 -3.23 18.12
N LYS A 22 -14.75 -4.36 17.40
CA LYS A 22 -15.00 -5.69 17.99
C LYS A 22 -13.82 -6.11 18.87
N LYS A 23 -14.09 -6.89 19.93
CA LYS A 23 -13.03 -7.56 20.67
C LYS A 23 -12.43 -8.69 19.85
N ILE A 24 -11.19 -9.05 20.14
CA ILE A 24 -10.38 -10.03 19.38
C ILE A 24 -11.02 -11.42 19.40
N ASP A 25 -11.61 -11.79 20.54
CA ASP A 25 -12.33 -13.03 20.85
C ASP A 25 -13.73 -13.08 20.25
N GLU A 26 -14.32 -11.92 19.94
CA GLU A 26 -15.65 -11.77 19.31
C GLU A 26 -15.55 -11.64 17.78
N LEU A 27 -14.34 -11.71 17.21
CA LEU A 27 -14.14 -11.62 15.76
C LEU A 27 -14.56 -12.91 15.05
N THR A 28 -15.71 -12.85 14.39
CA THR A 28 -16.13 -13.83 13.38
C THR A 28 -15.80 -13.30 11.98
N PRO A 29 -14.90 -13.94 11.22
CA PRO A 29 -14.69 -13.61 9.82
C PRO A 29 -15.90 -14.01 8.98
N GLU A 30 -16.32 -13.11 8.09
CA GLU A 30 -17.45 -13.30 7.18
C GLU A 30 -17.02 -12.79 5.80
N LEU A 31 -17.48 -13.47 4.75
CA LEU A 31 -17.30 -12.97 3.39
C LEU A 31 -18.32 -11.88 3.11
N PRO A 32 -17.98 -10.89 2.27
CA PRO A 32 -18.97 -9.93 1.80
C PRO A 32 -20.04 -10.64 0.96
N GLU A 33 -21.29 -10.16 1.01
CA GLU A 33 -22.41 -10.74 0.23
C GLU A 33 -22.15 -10.78 -1.28
N TRP A 34 -21.33 -9.84 -1.77
CA TRP A 34 -20.92 -9.73 -3.18
C TRP A 34 -19.65 -10.53 -3.50
N PHE A 35 -19.18 -11.41 -2.61
CA PHE A 35 -18.05 -12.30 -2.89
C PHE A 35 -18.35 -13.20 -4.11
N ASN A 36 -17.40 -13.26 -5.04
CA ASN A 36 -17.47 -14.11 -6.22
C ASN A 36 -16.21 -14.97 -6.26
N GLU A 37 -16.37 -16.28 -6.04
CA GLU A 37 -15.26 -17.23 -5.96
C GLU A 37 -14.50 -17.33 -7.29
N ASP A 38 -15.19 -17.30 -8.43
CA ASP A 38 -14.57 -17.40 -9.76
C ASP A 38 -13.66 -16.20 -10.02
N LYS A 39 -14.14 -14.97 -9.75
CA LYS A 39 -13.33 -13.76 -9.86
C LYS A 39 -12.17 -13.74 -8.86
N PHE A 40 -12.38 -14.25 -7.65
CA PHE A 40 -11.30 -14.39 -6.68
C PHE A 40 -10.19 -15.31 -7.20
N ASN A 41 -10.56 -16.44 -7.80
CA ASN A 41 -9.61 -17.39 -8.38
C ASN A 41 -8.95 -16.89 -9.68
N GLN A 42 -9.68 -16.12 -10.50
CA GLN A 42 -9.11 -15.42 -11.66
C GLN A 42 -8.00 -14.46 -11.22
N ALA A 43 -8.23 -13.68 -10.15
CA ALA A 43 -7.22 -12.78 -9.60
C ALA A 43 -5.98 -13.54 -9.09
N ARG A 44 -6.17 -14.71 -8.47
CA ARG A 44 -5.06 -15.57 -8.02
C ARG A 44 -4.22 -16.05 -9.19
N ARG A 45 -4.84 -16.52 -10.27
CA ARG A 45 -4.12 -16.89 -11.50
C ARG A 45 -3.39 -15.69 -12.09
N PHE A 46 -4.07 -14.55 -12.23
CA PHE A 46 -3.48 -13.31 -12.75
C PHE A 46 -2.26 -12.88 -11.93
N TYR A 47 -2.33 -13.01 -10.60
CA TYR A 47 -1.19 -12.77 -9.71
C TYR A 47 -0.03 -13.71 -10.01
N TRP A 48 -0.26 -15.01 -10.08
CA TRP A 48 0.82 -15.99 -10.27
C TRP A 48 1.54 -15.85 -11.61
N HIS A 49 0.84 -15.43 -12.66
CA HIS A 49 1.48 -15.10 -13.93
C HIS A 49 2.39 -13.87 -13.82
N ASN A 50 1.95 -12.84 -13.09
CA ASN A 50 2.64 -11.56 -12.95
C ASN A 50 3.35 -11.42 -11.60
N CYS A 51 3.69 -12.53 -10.93
CA CYS A 51 3.96 -12.52 -9.48
C CYS A 51 5.15 -11.65 -9.11
N TYR A 52 6.20 -11.66 -9.93
CA TYR A 52 7.38 -10.83 -9.74
C TYR A 52 7.05 -9.34 -9.85
N GLY A 53 6.36 -8.92 -10.91
CA GLY A 53 5.99 -7.52 -11.15
C GLY A 53 5.02 -6.99 -10.08
N LEU A 54 3.97 -7.75 -9.77
CA LEU A 54 2.99 -7.39 -8.75
C LEU A 54 3.62 -7.34 -7.34
N THR A 55 4.47 -8.30 -6.99
CA THR A 55 5.23 -8.29 -5.72
C THR A 55 6.16 -7.08 -5.62
N SER A 56 6.88 -6.77 -6.69
CA SER A 56 7.82 -5.64 -6.70
C SER A 56 7.09 -4.31 -6.49
N ALA A 57 5.92 -4.16 -7.10
CA ALA A 57 5.06 -3.00 -6.88
C ALA A 57 4.53 -2.92 -5.44
N MET A 58 4.16 -4.06 -4.82
CA MET A 58 3.78 -4.10 -3.40
C MET A 58 4.93 -3.66 -2.49
N LEU A 59 6.17 -4.07 -2.78
CA LEU A 59 7.34 -3.67 -1.99
C LEU A 59 7.53 -2.15 -2.02
N LEU A 60 7.47 -1.53 -3.20
CA LEU A 60 7.58 -0.07 -3.35
C LEU A 60 6.38 0.66 -2.70
N GLY A 61 5.18 0.07 -2.79
CA GLY A 61 4.00 0.61 -2.11
C GLY A 61 4.11 0.51 -0.58
N MET A 62 4.77 -0.51 -0.03
CA MET A 62 5.07 -0.58 1.39
C MET A 62 6.06 0.50 1.84
N VAL A 63 6.99 0.93 0.99
CA VAL A 63 7.83 2.11 1.27
C VAL A 63 6.94 3.36 1.36
N ASN A 64 5.99 3.56 0.43
CA ASN A 64 5.05 4.69 0.48
C ASN A 64 4.28 4.74 1.82
N VAL A 65 3.86 3.58 2.34
CA VAL A 65 3.14 3.47 3.62
C VAL A 65 3.95 4.01 4.80
N LEU A 66 5.28 3.87 4.78
CA LEU A 66 6.16 4.42 5.82
C LEU A 66 6.21 5.96 5.81
N ALA A 67 5.85 6.61 4.70
CA ALA A 67 5.83 8.06 4.62
C ALA A 67 4.61 8.66 5.36
N VAL A 68 3.58 7.86 5.67
CA VAL A 68 2.38 8.34 6.37
C VAL A 68 2.65 8.48 7.87
N PRO A 69 2.61 9.69 8.48
CA PRO A 69 3.06 9.91 9.86
C PRO A 69 2.31 9.09 10.92
N SER A 70 0.98 8.93 10.78
CA SER A 70 0.17 8.14 11.70
C SER A 70 0.57 6.67 11.70
N ILE A 71 0.83 6.11 10.52
CA ILE A 71 1.27 4.72 10.35
C ILE A 71 2.69 4.56 10.88
N LEU A 72 3.61 5.43 10.45
CA LEU A 72 5.02 5.38 10.88
C LEU A 72 5.16 5.41 12.40
N ARG A 73 4.39 6.28 13.08
CA ARG A 73 4.38 6.39 14.54
C ARG A 73 4.02 5.06 15.22
N ILE A 74 3.02 4.34 14.72
CA ILE A 74 2.65 3.01 15.25
C ILE A 74 3.79 2.00 15.03
N LEU A 75 4.40 2.02 13.85
CA LEU A 75 5.45 1.07 13.48
C LEU A 75 6.75 1.28 14.27
N VAL A 76 7.16 2.54 14.46
CA VAL A 76 8.30 2.92 15.31
C VAL A 76 8.00 2.57 16.78
N GLY A 77 6.82 2.96 17.28
CA GLY A 77 6.40 2.73 18.66
C GLY A 77 6.26 1.24 19.05
N ALA A 78 6.06 0.37 18.05
CA ALA A 78 6.03 -1.07 18.23
C ALA A 78 7.40 -1.66 18.63
N ARG A 79 8.52 -1.02 18.26
CA ARG A 79 9.89 -1.55 18.45
C ARG A 79 10.06 -2.98 17.95
N ARG A 80 9.50 -3.25 16.76
CA ARG A 80 9.62 -4.55 16.06
C ARG A 80 10.38 -4.42 14.73
N SER A 81 10.97 -3.26 14.50
CA SER A 81 11.74 -2.87 13.32
C SER A 81 12.65 -1.72 13.74
N ASP A 82 13.39 -1.92 14.81
CA ASP A 82 14.37 -1.01 15.41
C ASP A 82 15.81 -1.36 14.98
N ASP A 83 15.96 -2.42 14.19
CA ASP A 83 17.19 -2.86 13.53
C ASP A 83 16.82 -3.77 12.34
N VAL A 84 17.80 -4.12 11.51
CA VAL A 84 17.66 -4.90 10.27
C VAL A 84 17.04 -6.28 10.53
N TYR A 85 17.49 -7.02 11.54
CA TYR A 85 16.98 -8.38 11.79
C TYR A 85 15.53 -8.43 12.29
N PRO A 86 15.10 -7.62 13.28
CA PRO A 86 13.69 -7.47 13.63
C PRO A 86 12.84 -6.99 12.44
N ALA A 87 13.34 -6.03 11.65
CA ALA A 87 12.68 -5.56 10.43
C ALA A 87 12.47 -6.71 9.43
N PHE A 88 13.52 -7.49 9.10
CA PHE A 88 13.44 -8.69 8.26
C PHE A 88 12.30 -9.61 8.69
N LYS A 89 12.26 -10.01 9.97
CA LYS A 89 11.19 -10.89 10.49
C LYS A 89 9.80 -10.30 10.30
N ARG A 90 9.64 -8.99 10.52
CA ARG A 90 8.34 -8.32 10.39
C ARG A 90 7.88 -8.23 8.93
N TYR A 91 8.75 -7.75 8.06
CA TYR A 91 8.38 -7.46 6.67
C TYR A 91 8.28 -8.73 5.83
N VAL A 92 9.15 -9.72 6.05
CA VAL A 92 8.98 -11.06 5.44
C VAL A 92 7.71 -11.72 5.95
N SER A 93 7.37 -11.64 7.24
CA SER A 93 6.08 -12.13 7.73
C SER A 93 4.90 -11.45 7.04
N THR A 94 4.97 -10.15 6.78
CA THR A 94 3.91 -9.39 6.09
C THR A 94 3.78 -9.85 4.64
N PHE A 95 4.91 -10.02 3.96
CA PHE A 95 4.97 -10.53 2.60
C PHE A 95 4.39 -11.94 2.47
N LEU A 96 4.77 -12.86 3.37
CA LEU A 96 4.23 -14.22 3.40
C LEU A 96 2.72 -14.26 3.67
N HIS A 97 2.20 -13.32 4.48
CA HIS A 97 0.75 -13.18 4.64
C HIS A 97 0.07 -12.73 3.34
N ALA A 98 0.65 -11.75 2.64
CA ALA A 98 0.08 -11.26 1.38
C ALA A 98 0.11 -12.34 0.28
N ILE A 99 1.23 -13.05 0.13
CA ILE A 99 1.35 -14.17 -0.82
C ILE A 99 0.36 -15.28 -0.50
N SER A 100 0.18 -15.65 0.78
CA SER A 100 -0.70 -16.76 1.13
C SER A 100 -2.18 -16.50 0.76
N TRP A 101 -2.57 -15.23 0.58
CA TRP A 101 -3.90 -14.88 0.06
C TRP A 101 -4.06 -15.20 -1.43
N PHE A 102 -2.96 -15.25 -2.18
CA PHE A 102 -2.95 -15.67 -3.58
C PHE A 102 -2.75 -17.18 -3.74
N GLU A 103 -2.08 -17.84 -2.78
CA GLU A 103 -1.77 -19.28 -2.82
C GLU A 103 -2.97 -20.16 -2.54
N SER A 104 -3.80 -19.81 -1.57
CA SER A 104 -4.90 -20.66 -1.11
C SER A 104 -6.27 -20.10 -1.49
N ASP A 105 -7.28 -20.98 -1.49
CA ASP A 105 -8.67 -20.59 -1.60
C ASP A 105 -9.11 -19.79 -0.37
N LEU A 106 -10.17 -18.99 -0.49
CA LEU A 106 -10.72 -18.20 0.61
C LEU A 106 -11.97 -18.88 1.18
N LYS A 107 -11.76 -19.91 2.01
CA LYS A 107 -12.81 -20.68 2.68
C LYS A 107 -12.50 -20.85 4.17
N PRO A 108 -13.51 -21.02 5.04
CA PRO A 108 -13.26 -21.28 6.45
C PRO A 108 -12.23 -22.40 6.69
N GLY A 109 -11.18 -22.09 7.46
CA GLY A 109 -10.08 -23.01 7.75
C GLY A 109 -8.94 -23.05 6.74
N SER A 110 -9.06 -22.36 5.59
CA SER A 110 -7.93 -22.23 4.64
C SER A 110 -6.83 -21.33 5.20
N TRP A 111 -5.63 -21.43 4.61
CA TRP A 111 -4.51 -20.57 5.02
C TRP A 111 -4.81 -19.08 4.82
N SER A 112 -5.45 -18.70 3.71
CA SER A 112 -5.82 -17.31 3.45
C SER A 112 -6.82 -16.80 4.49
N TRP A 113 -7.81 -17.64 4.86
CA TRP A 113 -8.81 -17.31 5.88
C TRP A 113 -8.17 -17.03 7.25
N GLU A 114 -7.34 -17.95 7.73
CA GLU A 114 -6.64 -17.82 9.01
C GLU A 114 -5.62 -16.67 9.00
N SER A 115 -4.94 -16.47 7.87
CA SER A 115 -4.00 -15.38 7.62
C SER A 115 -4.69 -14.02 7.77
N LEU A 116 -5.82 -13.80 7.10
CA LEU A 116 -6.59 -12.55 7.16
C LEU A 116 -7.11 -12.27 8.56
N LEU A 117 -7.65 -13.28 9.23
CA LEU A 117 -8.12 -13.16 10.60
C LEU A 117 -6.98 -12.83 11.57
N LYS A 118 -5.81 -13.46 11.41
CA LYS A 118 -4.61 -13.15 12.19
C LYS A 118 -4.14 -11.71 11.97
N VAL A 119 -4.19 -11.20 10.74
CA VAL A 119 -3.82 -9.82 10.40
C VAL A 119 -4.79 -8.82 11.03
N ARG A 120 -6.10 -9.03 10.89
CA ARG A 120 -7.12 -8.19 11.55
C ARG A 120 -6.94 -8.14 13.06
N ARG A 121 -6.76 -9.30 13.71
CA ARG A 121 -6.45 -9.40 15.14
C ARG A 121 -5.18 -8.66 15.52
N ARG A 122 -4.14 -8.70 14.66
CA ARG A 122 -2.88 -7.98 14.89
C ARG A 122 -3.12 -6.46 14.87
N HIS A 123 -3.91 -5.94 13.94
CA HIS A 123 -4.24 -4.51 13.92
C HIS A 123 -4.96 -4.06 15.20
N ILE A 124 -5.92 -4.84 15.69
CA ILE A 124 -6.60 -4.56 16.96
C ILE A 124 -5.61 -4.54 18.13
N ARG A 125 -4.76 -5.57 18.25
CA ARG A 125 -3.74 -5.64 19.31
C ARG A 125 -2.78 -4.45 19.27
N MET A 126 -2.36 -4.05 18.07
CA MET A 126 -1.46 -2.91 17.90
C MET A 126 -2.14 -1.59 18.28
N THR A 127 -3.42 -1.40 17.93
CA THR A 127 -4.22 -0.26 18.40
C THR A 127 -4.29 -0.22 19.93
N LEU A 128 -4.60 -1.35 20.59
CA LEU A 128 -4.66 -1.40 22.05
C LEU A 128 -3.30 -1.07 22.69
N ALA A 129 -2.21 -1.65 22.17
CA ALA A 129 -0.86 -1.38 22.66
C ALA A 129 -0.42 0.08 22.43
N ALA A 130 -0.77 0.66 21.28
CA ALA A 130 -0.47 2.06 20.97
C ALA A 130 -1.23 3.03 21.88
N LYS A 131 -2.51 2.76 22.17
CA LYS A 131 -3.32 3.56 23.10
C LYS A 131 -2.72 3.59 24.51
N VAL A 132 -2.26 2.44 25.03
CA VAL A 132 -1.59 2.36 26.35
C VAL A 132 -0.32 3.23 26.40
N LYS A 133 0.38 3.38 25.26
CA LYS A 133 1.59 4.19 25.14
C LYS A 133 1.33 5.66 24.75
N GLY A 134 0.07 6.07 24.60
CA GLY A 134 -0.27 7.42 24.09
C GLY A 134 0.15 7.67 22.64
N GLN A 135 0.33 6.62 21.83
CA GLN A 135 0.83 6.70 20.44
C GLN A 135 -0.29 6.76 19.38
N GLY A 136 -1.55 6.80 19.83
CA GLY A 136 -2.74 6.83 18.97
C GLY A 136 -3.32 5.45 18.71
N LEU A 137 -3.85 5.25 17.50
CA LEU A 137 -4.52 4.02 17.06
C LEU A 137 -4.19 3.73 15.60
N ILE A 138 -4.45 2.51 15.14
CA ILE A 138 -4.53 2.22 13.71
C ILE A 138 -5.96 2.55 13.29
N SER A 139 -6.11 3.52 12.40
CA SER A 139 -7.41 4.03 11.94
C SER A 139 -7.92 3.32 10.69
N GLN A 140 -9.17 3.57 10.31
CA GLN A 140 -9.70 3.18 8.99
C GLN A 140 -8.87 3.81 7.87
N ARG A 141 -8.52 5.10 8.00
CA ARG A 141 -7.62 5.77 7.05
C ARG A 141 -6.28 5.05 6.93
N ASP A 142 -5.68 4.65 8.05
CA ASP A 142 -4.40 3.93 8.07
C ASP A 142 -4.49 2.56 7.39
N LEU A 143 -5.57 1.80 7.62
CA LEU A 143 -5.79 0.52 6.93
C LEU A 143 -5.90 0.70 5.42
N VAL A 144 -6.61 1.73 4.98
CA VAL A 144 -6.85 1.99 3.56
C VAL A 144 -5.60 2.50 2.85
N LEU A 145 -4.85 3.40 3.47
CA LEU A 145 -3.54 3.80 2.95
C LEU A 145 -2.57 2.60 2.95
N THR A 146 -2.66 1.71 3.93
CA THR A 146 -1.89 0.46 3.89
C THR A 146 -2.34 -0.45 2.73
N GLN A 147 -3.64 -0.55 2.45
CA GLN A 147 -4.19 -1.29 1.31
C GLN A 147 -3.66 -0.72 -0.02
N PHE A 148 -3.56 0.61 -0.16
CA PHE A 148 -2.91 1.24 -1.31
C PHE A 148 -1.48 0.73 -1.49
N GLY A 149 -0.74 0.51 -0.41
CA GLY A 149 0.62 -0.06 -0.48
C GLY A 149 0.69 -1.39 -1.22
N PHE A 150 -0.40 -2.16 -1.29
CA PHE A 150 -0.43 -3.43 -2.01
C PHE A 150 -1.00 -3.36 -3.43
N VAL A 151 -1.97 -2.48 -3.68
CA VAL A 151 -2.72 -2.44 -4.95
C VAL A 151 -2.54 -1.15 -5.74
N GLY A 152 -2.13 -0.06 -5.10
CA GLY A 152 -2.10 1.27 -5.69
C GLY A 152 -1.14 1.38 -6.88
N LEU A 153 0.13 1.05 -6.68
CA LEU A 153 1.13 1.14 -7.75
C LEU A 153 0.88 0.11 -8.86
N THR A 154 0.36 -1.08 -8.54
CA THR A 154 0.07 -2.11 -9.54
C THR A 154 -1.00 -1.67 -10.54
N VAL A 155 -2.05 -0.99 -10.07
CA VAL A 155 -3.14 -0.52 -10.96
C VAL A 155 -2.80 0.78 -11.69
N LEU A 156 -1.86 1.58 -11.15
CA LEU A 156 -1.50 2.89 -11.70
C LEU A 156 -0.36 2.86 -12.72
N LYS A 157 0.65 2.00 -12.49
CA LYS A 157 1.88 1.97 -13.31
C LYS A 157 2.20 0.54 -13.77
N PRO A 158 1.24 -0.23 -14.33
CA PRO A 158 1.45 -1.65 -14.63
C PRO A 158 2.57 -1.91 -15.65
N ASP A 159 2.77 -0.98 -16.58
CA ASP A 159 3.84 -0.99 -17.58
C ASP A 159 5.24 -0.96 -16.94
N LYS A 160 5.42 -0.20 -15.86
CA LYS A 160 6.71 -0.11 -15.13
C LYS A 160 7.09 -1.41 -14.43
N PHE A 161 6.13 -2.32 -14.24
CA PHE A 161 6.34 -3.62 -13.61
C PHE A 161 6.21 -4.79 -14.58
N GLY A 162 6.04 -4.52 -15.88
CA GLY A 162 5.87 -5.55 -16.91
C GLY A 162 4.62 -6.40 -16.72
N ILE A 163 3.55 -5.85 -16.12
CA ILE A 163 2.32 -6.59 -15.85
C ILE A 163 1.54 -6.76 -17.15
N GLN A 164 1.22 -8.00 -17.50
CA GLN A 164 0.48 -8.38 -18.70
C GLN A 164 -0.92 -8.87 -18.36
N THR A 165 -1.92 -8.39 -19.10
CA THR A 165 -3.30 -8.89 -19.03
C THR A 165 -3.37 -10.20 -19.81
N LEU A 166 -3.95 -11.25 -19.21
CA LEU A 166 -4.04 -12.57 -19.83
C LEU A 166 -5.42 -12.85 -20.40
N GLU A 167 -6.45 -12.53 -19.63
CA GLU A 167 -7.83 -12.76 -19.98
C GLU A 167 -8.67 -11.52 -19.70
N ASP A 168 -9.80 -11.45 -20.38
CA ASP A 168 -10.81 -10.42 -20.13
C ASP A 168 -11.25 -10.49 -18.66
N GLY A 169 -11.31 -9.34 -18.00
CA GLY A 169 -11.73 -9.25 -16.60
C GLY A 169 -10.62 -9.41 -15.57
N ASP A 170 -9.34 -9.60 -15.96
CA ASP A 170 -8.24 -9.79 -14.99
C ASP A 170 -8.10 -8.64 -14.01
N TRP A 171 -8.22 -7.41 -14.50
CA TRP A 171 -8.12 -6.21 -13.67
C TRP A 171 -9.34 -6.05 -12.75
N GLU A 172 -10.54 -6.40 -13.24
CA GLU A 172 -11.77 -6.41 -12.46
C GLU A 172 -11.71 -7.47 -11.35
N ALA A 173 -11.18 -8.66 -11.67
CA ALA A 173 -10.95 -9.74 -10.74
C ALA A 173 -9.92 -9.32 -9.67
N TYR A 174 -8.78 -8.76 -10.08
CA TYR A 174 -7.74 -8.28 -9.17
C TYR A 174 -8.23 -7.14 -8.25
N ASN A 175 -9.04 -6.23 -8.79
CA ASN A 175 -9.71 -5.20 -8.01
C ASN A 175 -10.69 -5.80 -6.98
N GLN A 176 -11.53 -6.75 -7.40
CA GLN A 176 -12.46 -7.42 -6.47
C GLN A 176 -11.71 -8.21 -5.40
N PHE A 177 -10.62 -8.88 -5.76
CA PHE A 177 -9.76 -9.58 -4.81
C PHE A 177 -9.31 -8.64 -3.69
N TRP A 178 -8.69 -7.50 -4.04
CA TRP A 178 -8.22 -6.55 -3.03
C TRP A 178 -9.37 -5.89 -2.25
N ARG A 179 -10.55 -5.72 -2.85
CA ARG A 179 -11.76 -5.28 -2.15
C ARG A 179 -12.17 -6.29 -1.08
N VAL A 180 -12.21 -7.58 -1.40
CA VAL A 180 -12.52 -8.67 -0.45
C VAL A 180 -11.49 -8.72 0.66
N ILE A 181 -10.20 -8.65 0.33
CA ILE A 181 -9.12 -8.61 1.32
C ILE A 181 -9.30 -7.44 2.28
N GLY A 182 -9.56 -6.23 1.75
CA GLY A 182 -9.84 -5.04 2.54
C GLY A 182 -11.00 -5.22 3.52
N PHE A 183 -12.13 -5.77 3.03
CA PHE A 183 -13.29 -6.08 3.86
C PHE A 183 -12.92 -7.07 4.99
N MET A 184 -12.25 -8.16 4.65
CA MET A 184 -11.87 -9.23 5.58
C MET A 184 -10.94 -8.74 6.70
N ILE A 185 -10.04 -7.78 6.40
CA ILE A 185 -9.15 -7.19 7.40
C ILE A 185 -9.78 -6.04 8.22
N GLY A 186 -11.06 -5.73 7.98
CA GLY A 186 -11.84 -4.77 8.78
C GLY A 186 -11.96 -3.37 8.18
N ILE A 187 -11.61 -3.17 6.91
CA ILE A 187 -11.89 -1.90 6.22
C ILE A 187 -13.40 -1.80 6.01
N LYS A 188 -14.02 -0.72 6.51
CA LYS A 188 -15.42 -0.42 6.25
C LYS A 188 -15.60 -0.17 4.75
N GLU A 189 -16.67 -0.73 4.18
CA GLU A 189 -16.93 -0.66 2.75
C GLU A 189 -16.88 0.77 2.18
N ARG A 190 -17.42 1.75 2.91
CA ARG A 190 -17.39 3.18 2.53
C ARG A 190 -15.98 3.79 2.40
N TYR A 191 -14.93 3.13 2.92
CA TYR A 191 -13.54 3.58 2.83
C TYR A 191 -12.66 2.68 1.96
N ASN A 192 -13.16 1.55 1.47
CA ASN A 192 -12.36 0.60 0.69
C ASN A 192 -11.97 1.20 -0.67
N ILE A 193 -10.67 1.31 -0.98
CA ILE A 193 -10.22 1.99 -2.22
C ILE A 193 -10.50 1.19 -3.49
N CYS A 194 -10.71 -0.12 -3.37
CA CYS A 194 -11.10 -0.96 -4.49
C CYS A 194 -12.60 -0.78 -4.75
N GLN A 195 -12.92 0.12 -5.67
CA GLN A 195 -14.28 0.51 -6.04
C GLN A 195 -14.98 -0.55 -6.90
N ARG A 196 -16.16 -0.23 -7.43
CA ARG A 196 -16.95 -1.17 -8.25
C ARG A 196 -16.23 -1.53 -9.55
N THR A 197 -15.50 -0.59 -10.13
CA THR A 197 -14.73 -0.78 -11.36
C THR A 197 -13.26 -0.48 -11.15
N ILE A 198 -12.39 -1.09 -11.96
CA ILE A 198 -10.94 -0.80 -11.92
C ILE A 198 -10.66 0.68 -12.25
N GLU A 199 -11.42 1.30 -13.13
CA GLU A 199 -11.17 2.70 -13.51
C GLU A 199 -11.48 3.68 -12.37
N GLU A 200 -12.57 3.45 -11.64
CA GLU A 200 -12.86 4.21 -10.41
C GLU A 200 -11.75 4.03 -9.37
N THR A 201 -11.27 2.79 -9.17
CA THR A 201 -10.13 2.50 -8.29
C THR A 201 -8.88 3.27 -8.73
N ARG A 202 -8.57 3.30 -10.03
CA ARG A 202 -7.44 4.09 -10.56
C ARG A 202 -7.59 5.57 -10.29
N GLN A 203 -8.78 6.14 -10.45
CA GLN A 203 -9.04 7.54 -10.13
C GLN A 203 -8.80 7.84 -8.65
N VAL A 204 -9.31 6.99 -7.75
CA VAL A 204 -9.08 7.12 -6.31
C VAL A 204 -7.58 7.00 -5.97
N CYS A 205 -6.89 5.99 -6.52
CA CYS A 205 -5.46 5.80 -6.31
C CYS A 205 -4.63 7.00 -6.79
N ARG A 206 -4.96 7.61 -7.95
CA ARG A 206 -4.29 8.82 -8.45
C ARG A 206 -4.41 9.98 -7.45
N LEU A 207 -5.60 10.20 -6.91
CA LEU A 207 -5.84 11.25 -5.92
C LEU A 207 -5.09 10.98 -4.60
N ILE A 208 -5.00 9.71 -4.17
CA ILE A 208 -4.23 9.35 -2.97
C ILE A 208 -2.73 9.60 -3.19
N VAL A 209 -2.17 9.28 -4.36
CA VAL A 209 -0.79 9.65 -4.70
C VAL A 209 -0.61 11.16 -4.56
N GLN A 210 -1.42 11.94 -5.28
CA GLN A 210 -1.29 13.39 -5.34
C GLN A 210 -1.48 14.09 -3.97
N ARG A 211 -2.39 13.61 -3.14
CA ARG A 211 -2.78 14.28 -1.88
C ARG A 211 -2.07 13.74 -0.65
N VAL A 212 -1.55 12.53 -0.71
CA VAL A 212 -0.97 11.85 0.46
C VAL A 212 0.48 11.48 0.18
N TYR A 213 0.75 10.59 -0.77
CA TYR A 213 2.09 10.03 -0.91
C TYR A 213 3.09 11.00 -1.53
N THR A 214 2.74 11.74 -2.58
CA THR A 214 3.65 12.73 -3.17
C THR A 214 4.07 13.77 -2.13
N PRO A 215 3.15 14.40 -1.37
CA PRO A 215 3.55 15.35 -0.32
C PRO A 215 4.37 14.69 0.80
N CYS A 216 3.96 13.51 1.29
CA CYS A 216 4.67 12.83 2.37
C CYS A 216 6.06 12.31 1.95
N LEU A 217 6.32 12.08 0.67
CA LEU A 217 7.64 11.66 0.18
C LEU A 217 8.51 12.84 -0.24
N ASN A 218 7.90 13.97 -0.56
CA ASN A 218 8.59 15.24 -0.81
C ASN A 218 9.10 15.86 0.50
N ASP A 219 8.30 15.80 1.57
CA ASP A 219 8.68 16.21 2.93
C ASP A 219 8.44 15.06 3.92
N PRO A 220 9.35 14.08 3.98
CA PRO A 220 9.15 12.87 4.77
C PRO A 220 9.30 13.08 6.27
N PRO A 221 8.52 12.36 7.09
CA PRO A 221 8.68 12.43 8.54
C PRO A 221 10.06 11.92 8.98
N GLU A 222 10.58 12.44 10.10
CA GLU A 222 11.95 12.24 10.60
C GLU A 222 12.47 10.80 10.54
N TYR A 223 11.64 9.81 10.88
CA TYR A 223 12.04 8.39 10.91
C TYR A 223 11.82 7.61 9.61
N PHE A 224 11.31 8.25 8.55
CA PHE A 224 11.01 7.60 7.28
C PHE A 224 12.25 6.94 6.67
N GLU A 225 13.32 7.71 6.46
CA GLU A 225 14.54 7.23 5.79
C GLU A 225 15.14 6.04 6.54
N TYR A 226 15.21 6.13 7.87
CA TYR A 226 15.71 5.05 8.71
C TYR A 226 14.85 3.78 8.59
N MET A 227 13.53 3.92 8.76
CA MET A 227 12.59 2.79 8.72
C MET A 227 12.52 2.14 7.34
N ALA A 228 12.64 2.92 6.27
CA ALA A 228 12.65 2.41 4.91
C ALA A 228 13.95 1.65 4.62
N ARG A 229 15.11 2.17 5.06
CA ARG A 229 16.41 1.49 4.90
C ARG A 229 16.44 0.14 5.58
N ILE A 230 16.13 0.07 6.88
CA ILE A 230 16.15 -1.21 7.60
C ILE A 230 15.09 -2.19 7.08
N MET A 231 13.96 -1.69 6.54
CA MET A 231 12.99 -2.54 5.85
C MET A 231 13.60 -3.17 4.60
N LEU A 232 14.17 -2.36 3.72
CA LEU A 232 14.74 -2.80 2.45
C LEU A 232 15.98 -3.69 2.66
N GLU A 233 16.89 -3.31 3.55
CA GLU A 233 18.05 -4.14 3.94
C GLU A 233 17.63 -5.46 4.61
N GLY A 234 16.55 -5.43 5.40
CA GLY A 234 15.97 -6.63 5.95
C GLY A 234 15.49 -7.55 4.83
N VAL A 235 14.68 -7.04 3.89
CA VAL A 235 14.13 -7.82 2.78
C VAL A 235 15.22 -8.30 1.81
N SER A 236 16.30 -7.55 1.60
CA SER A 236 17.39 -7.92 0.68
C SER A 236 18.09 -9.22 1.06
N SER A 237 18.06 -9.58 2.35
CA SER A 237 18.55 -10.88 2.85
C SER A 237 17.78 -12.08 2.26
N SER A 238 16.53 -11.87 1.81
CA SER A 238 15.70 -12.90 1.15
C SER A 238 15.54 -12.70 -0.36
N ASN A 239 15.73 -11.47 -0.85
CA ASN A 239 15.64 -11.14 -2.26
C ASN A 239 16.87 -10.32 -2.68
N PRO A 240 17.85 -10.94 -3.37
CA PRO A 240 19.10 -10.27 -3.73
C PRO A 240 18.93 -9.17 -4.79
N THR A 241 17.74 -8.99 -5.38
CA THR A 241 17.45 -7.89 -6.32
C THR A 241 17.08 -6.58 -5.62
N VAL A 242 16.98 -6.58 -4.29
CA VAL A 242 16.64 -5.40 -3.51
C VAL A 242 17.89 -4.54 -3.27
N ASP A 243 17.95 -3.43 -3.98
CA ASP A 243 18.93 -2.36 -3.77
C ASP A 243 18.26 -1.14 -3.12
N THR A 244 18.68 -0.79 -1.90
CA THR A 244 18.03 0.24 -1.08
C THR A 244 18.02 1.63 -1.75
N PRO A 245 19.14 2.17 -2.25
CA PRO A 245 19.13 3.46 -2.95
C PRO A 245 18.22 3.47 -4.18
N SER A 246 18.29 2.43 -5.02
CA SER A 246 17.46 2.33 -6.23
C SER A 246 15.98 2.26 -5.89
N LEU A 247 15.58 1.47 -4.90
CA LEU A 247 14.17 1.33 -4.53
C LEU A 247 13.61 2.60 -3.88
N LEU A 248 14.39 3.31 -3.05
CA LEU A 248 13.99 4.63 -2.55
C LEU A 248 13.80 5.64 -3.69
N TYR A 249 14.67 5.62 -4.69
CA TYR A 249 14.52 6.44 -5.90
C TYR A 249 13.23 6.10 -6.65
N TRP A 250 13.02 4.81 -6.94
CA TRP A 250 11.84 4.32 -7.66
C TRP A 250 10.54 4.59 -6.91
N THR A 251 10.52 4.49 -5.58
CA THR A 251 9.38 4.90 -4.75
C THR A 251 8.99 6.35 -5.01
N LYS A 252 9.97 7.27 -4.98
CA LYS A 252 9.73 8.71 -5.20
C LYS A 252 9.34 9.01 -6.65
N TYR A 253 9.99 8.37 -7.62
CA TYR A 253 9.64 8.49 -9.04
C TYR A 253 8.21 8.00 -9.34
N LEU A 254 7.82 6.82 -8.86
CA LEU A 254 6.49 6.24 -9.15
C LEU A 254 5.32 6.95 -8.45
N THR A 255 5.63 7.74 -7.42
CA THR A 255 4.66 8.60 -6.72
C THR A 255 4.74 10.05 -7.16
N ASP A 256 5.36 10.32 -8.32
CA ASP A 256 5.40 11.62 -8.98
C ASP A 256 6.04 12.73 -8.09
N VAL A 257 6.99 12.37 -7.21
CA VAL A 257 7.75 13.35 -6.40
C VAL A 257 8.59 14.23 -7.31
N PRO A 258 8.50 15.57 -7.23
CA PRO A 258 9.25 16.48 -8.09
C PRO A 258 10.77 16.24 -8.02
N GLY A 259 11.44 16.30 -9.18
CA GLY A 259 12.90 16.15 -9.29
C GLY A 259 13.39 14.71 -9.47
N TYR A 260 12.53 13.70 -9.31
CA TYR A 260 12.85 12.31 -9.63
C TYR A 260 12.44 12.01 -11.07
N VAL A 261 13.42 11.86 -11.97
CA VAL A 261 13.22 11.65 -13.42
C VAL A 261 13.93 10.39 -13.90
N TYR A 262 13.32 9.60 -14.78
CA TYR A 262 13.90 8.33 -15.22
C TYR A 262 14.36 8.37 -16.68
N THR A 263 13.67 9.13 -17.53
CA THR A 263 13.99 9.22 -18.95
C THR A 263 14.47 10.60 -19.37
N GLU A 264 15.16 10.67 -20.51
CA GLU A 264 15.60 11.93 -21.13
C GLU A 264 14.42 12.86 -21.44
N ASP A 265 13.28 12.31 -21.85
CA ASP A 265 12.11 13.11 -22.20
C ASP A 265 11.42 13.65 -20.95
N GLU A 266 11.30 12.86 -19.88
CA GLU A 266 10.85 13.35 -18.57
C GLU A 266 11.75 14.46 -18.03
N ARG A 267 13.09 14.36 -18.22
CA ARG A 267 14.01 15.43 -17.83
C ARG A 267 13.75 16.71 -18.63
N LYS A 268 13.55 16.62 -19.95
CA LYS A 268 13.23 17.79 -20.80
C LYS A 268 11.91 18.43 -20.38
N GLU A 269 10.89 17.63 -20.09
CA GLU A 269 9.60 18.10 -19.60
C GLU A 269 9.74 18.84 -18.26
N PHE A 270 10.49 18.26 -17.32
CA PHE A 270 10.77 18.88 -16.03
C PHE A 270 11.55 20.19 -16.16
N GLN A 271 12.59 20.23 -17.00
CA GLN A 271 13.34 21.46 -17.30
C GLN A 271 12.42 22.54 -17.90
N SER A 272 11.52 22.18 -18.82
CA SER A 272 10.53 23.10 -19.39
C SER A 272 9.58 23.66 -18.33
N LEU A 273 9.11 22.81 -17.40
CA LEU A 273 8.28 23.22 -16.27
C LEU A 273 9.01 24.19 -15.33
N LEU A 274 10.28 23.90 -15.00
CA LEU A 274 11.11 24.78 -14.18
C LEU A 274 11.32 26.14 -14.85
N ARG A 275 11.66 26.16 -16.15
CA ARG A 275 11.83 27.42 -16.91
C ARG A 275 10.56 28.29 -16.87
N LYS A 276 9.39 27.67 -17.01
CA LYS A 276 8.10 28.36 -16.91
C LYS A 276 7.85 28.91 -15.50
N LYS A 277 8.15 28.14 -14.44
CA LYS A 277 7.93 28.57 -13.05
C LYS A 277 8.92 29.64 -12.58
N LEU A 278 10.14 29.62 -13.09
CA LEU A 278 11.22 30.53 -12.72
C LEU A 278 11.28 31.78 -13.62
N ASN A 279 10.32 31.99 -14.53
CA ASN A 279 10.31 33.10 -15.49
C ASN A 279 11.66 33.28 -16.23
N GLY A 280 12.39 32.19 -16.51
CA GLY A 280 13.71 32.24 -17.14
C GLY A 280 14.84 32.84 -16.30
N SER A 281 14.68 33.00 -14.99
CA SER A 281 15.62 33.74 -14.11
C SER A 281 16.76 32.90 -13.50
N SER A 282 17.01 31.69 -14.01
CA SER A 282 18.08 30.81 -13.51
C SER A 282 19.07 30.50 -14.63
N ASP A 283 20.34 30.78 -14.38
CA ASP A 283 21.47 30.48 -15.28
C ASP A 283 21.97 29.02 -15.12
N GLU A 284 21.47 28.28 -14.11
CA GLU A 284 21.86 26.90 -13.82
C GLU A 284 20.84 25.87 -14.37
N ILE A 285 20.53 25.93 -15.66
CA ILE A 285 19.61 24.95 -16.29
C ILE A 285 20.26 24.30 -17.51
N GLY A 286 21.36 23.59 -17.24
CA GLY A 286 21.94 22.57 -18.13
C GLY A 286 21.02 21.36 -18.27
#